data_AF-A0A344TII5-F1
#
_entry.id   AF-A0A344TII5-F1
#
_cell.length_a   1.000
_cell.length_b   1.000
_cell.length_c   1.000
_cell.angle_alpha   90.00
_cell.angle_beta   90.00
_cell.angle_gamma   90.00
#
_symmetry.space_group_name_H-M   'P 1'
#
loop_
_entity.id
_entity.type
_entity.pdbx_description
1 polymer ?
#
loop_
_entity_poly.entity_id
_entity_poly.type
_entity_poly.pdbx_seq_one_letter_code
_entity_poly.pdbx_strand_id
1 'polypeptide(L)' 'METNRPDYLIGRLMRNEISQVELEEFLAGIGENEMSPAYSEVLERYFMQLLSENEHAKSVQQEK' A
#
# COMPACT_ATOMS: atom_id res chain seq x y z
N MET A 1 -16.43 -6.26 -8.01
CA MET A 1 -15.79 -6.14 -6.69
C MET A 1 -15.84 -4.68 -6.34
N GLU A 2 -16.60 -4.31 -5.31
CA GLU A 2 -16.58 -2.94 -4.79
C GLU A 2 -15.16 -2.69 -4.26
N THR A 3 -14.44 -1.73 -4.85
CA THR A 3 -13.12 -1.33 -4.36
C THR A 3 -13.27 -0.76 -2.96
N ASN A 4 -12.71 -1.45 -1.97
CA ASN A 4 -12.68 -0.97 -0.60
C ASN A 4 -11.92 0.37 -0.55
N ARG A 5 -12.39 1.34 0.24
CA ARG A 5 -11.83 2.69 0.27
C ARG A 5 -10.32 2.71 0.60
N PRO A 6 -9.80 1.89 1.54
CA PRO A 6 -8.36 1.78 1.79
C PRO A 6 -7.57 1.27 0.58
N ASP A 7 -8.07 0.26 -0.14
CA ASP A 7 -7.43 -0.25 -1.36
C ASP A 7 -7.31 0.84 -2.43
N TYR A 8 -8.36 1.64 -2.59
CA TYR A 8 -8.36 2.76 -3.52
C TYR A 8 -7.30 3.81 -3.15
N LEU A 9 -7.27 4.23 -1.88
CA LEU A 9 -6.34 5.28 -1.41
C LEU A 9 -4.89 4.82 -1.49
N ILE A 10 -4.59 3.57 -1.11
CA ILE A 10 -3.26 2.99 -1.23
C ILE A 10 -2.84 2.90 -2.70
N GLY A 11 -3.74 2.45 -3.58
CA GLY A 11 -3.46 2.41 -5.02
C GLY A 11 -3.14 3.80 -5.60
N ARG A 12 -3.87 4.84 -5.17
CA ARG A 12 -3.62 6.23 -5.58
C ARG A 12 -2.30 6.76 -5.05
N LEU A 13 -1.97 6.47 -3.78
CA LEU A 13 -0.71 6.84 -3.14
C LEU A 13 0.48 6.24 -3.91
N MET A 14 0.45 4.94 -4.20
CA MET A 14 1.54 4.25 -4.88
C MET A 14 1.79 4.73 -6.31
N ARG A 15 0.76 5.27 -6.98
CA ARG A 15 0.88 5.87 -8.32
C ARG A 15 1.29 7.35 -8.29
N ASN A 16 1.48 7.94 -7.10
CA ASN A 16 1.64 9.39 -6.93
C ASN A 16 0.46 10.21 -7.50
N GLU A 17 -0.74 9.64 -7.48
CA GLU A 17 -1.96 10.25 -8.01
C GLU A 17 -2.93 10.69 -6.89
N ILE A 18 -2.55 10.50 -5.63
CA ILE A 18 -3.38 10.87 -4.49
C ILE A 18 -3.49 12.40 -4.36
N SER A 19 -4.70 12.91 -4.22
CA SER A 19 -4.94 14.33 -3.95
C SER A 19 -4.68 14.65 -2.47
N GLN A 20 -4.53 15.94 -2.14
CA GLN A 20 -4.33 16.37 -0.76
C GLN A 20 -5.46 15.89 0.18
N VAL A 21 -6.72 16.01 -0.25
CA VAL A 21 -7.88 15.59 0.55
C VAL A 21 -7.87 14.08 0.78
N GLU A 22 -7.53 13.30 -0.24
CA GLU A 22 -7.42 11.85 -0.13
C GLU A 22 -6.25 11.43 0.76
N LEU A 23 -5.15 12.19 0.74
CA LEU A 23 -4.00 11.96 1.60
C LEU A 23 -4.34 12.25 3.07
N GLU A 24 -5.05 13.35 3.34
CA GLU A 24 -5.54 13.67 4.68
C GLU A 24 -6.48 12.57 5.21
N GLU A 25 -7.39 12.07 4.36
CA GLU A 25 -8.26 10.94 4.70
C GLU A 25 -7.47 9.66 4.99
N PHE A 26 -6.50 9.34 4.13
CA PHE A 26 -5.62 8.18 4.31
C PHE A 26 -4.85 8.25 5.63
N LEU A 27 -4.25 9.40 5.93
CA LEU A 27 -3.50 9.62 7.18
C LEU A 27 -4.42 9.54 8.41
N ALA A 28 -5.63 10.08 8.33
CA ALA A 28 -6.62 9.94 9.40
C ALA A 28 -7.03 8.47 9.63
N GLY A 29 -7.11 7.66 8.57
CA GLY A 29 -7.44 6.22 8.64
C GLY A 29 -6.31 5.32 9.18
N ILE A 30 -5.06 5.75 9.00
CA ILE A 30 -3.89 5.16 9.67
C ILE A 30 -3.80 5.59 11.15
N GLY A 31 -4.50 6.67 11.51
CA GLY A 31 -4.63 7.11 12.89
C GLY A 31 -3.37 7.79 13.44
N GLU A 32 -3.58 8.61 14.46
CA GLU A 32 -2.52 9.30 15.20
C GLU A 32 -1.91 8.42 16.32
N ASN A 33 -2.64 7.37 16.75
CA ASN A 33 -2.26 6.47 17.85
C ASN A 33 -2.22 4.98 17.45
N GLU A 34 -3.21 4.49 16.70
CA GLU A 34 -3.26 3.09 16.24
C GLU A 34 -3.93 2.98 14.87
N MET A 35 -3.32 2.17 13.99
CA MET A 35 -3.78 1.94 12.63
C MET A 35 -5.04 1.10 12.60
N SER A 36 -6.04 1.55 11.84
CA SER A 36 -7.26 0.76 11.69
C SER A 36 -6.97 -0.58 10.98
N PRO A 37 -7.61 -1.69 11.41
CA PRO A 37 -7.32 -3.02 10.86
C PRO A 37 -7.45 -3.11 9.34
N ALA A 38 -8.40 -2.38 8.76
CA ALA A 38 -8.63 -2.36 7.31
C ALA A 38 -7.46 -1.77 6.52
N TYR A 39 -6.76 -0.76 7.05
CA TYR A 39 -5.56 -0.23 6.40
C TYR A 39 -4.34 -1.12 6.66
N SER A 40 -4.23 -1.70 7.87
CA SER A 40 -3.15 -2.63 8.22
C SER A 40 -3.12 -3.83 7.28
N GLU A 41 -4.27 -4.47 7.04
CA GLU A 41 -4.36 -5.64 6.17
C GLU A 41 -3.94 -5.33 4.73
N VAL A 42 -4.39 -4.19 4.19
CA VAL A 42 -4.07 -3.80 2.80
C VAL A 42 -2.60 -3.43 2.66
N LEU A 43 -2.04 -2.68 3.61
CA LEU A 43 -0.62 -2.32 3.60
C LEU A 43 0.27 -3.55 3.77
N GLU A 44 -0.08 -4.48 4.66
CA GLU A 44 0.67 -5.72 4.86
C GLU A 44 0.72 -6.54 3.56
N ARG A 45 -0.44 -6.79 2.93
CA ARG A 45 -0.51 -7.48 1.64
C ARG A 45 0.35 -6.80 0.58
N TYR A 46 0.29 -5.48 0.53
CA TYR A 46 1.05 -4.70 -0.42
C TYR A 46 2.56 -4.78 -0.18
N PHE A 47 3.02 -4.65 1.06
CA PHE A 47 4.43 -4.77 1.41
C PHE A 47 4.97 -6.18 1.15
N MET A 48 4.19 -7.22 1.45
CA MET A 48 4.57 -8.60 1.14
C MET A 48 4.73 -8.82 -0.37
N GLN A 49 3.85 -8.22 -1.19
CA GLN A 49 3.97 -8.27 -2.64
C GLN A 49 5.27 -7.58 -3.11
N LEU A 50 5.57 -6.38 -2.61
CA LEU A 50 6.81 -5.66 -2.96
C LEU A 50 8.07 -6.42 -2.56
N LEU A 51 8.06 -7.07 -1.38
CA LEU A 51 9.18 -7.91 -0.94
C LEU A 51 9.38 -9.10 -1.89
N SER A 52 8.29 -9.78 -2.26
CA SER A 52 8.34 -10.90 -3.20
C SER A 52 8.86 -10.47 -4.58
N GLU A 53 8.38 -9.33 -5.10
CA GLU A 53 8.87 -8.75 -6.36
C GLU A 53 10.35 -8.39 -6.29
N ASN A 54 10.82 -7.84 -5.16
CA ASN A 54 12.22 -7.50 -4.95
C ASN A 54 13.13 -8.74 -4.85
N GLU A 55 12.70 -9.76 -4.11
CA GLU A 55 13.41 -11.04 -4.01
C GLU A 55 13.51 -11.72 -5.36
N HIS A 56 12.42 -11.72 -6.13
CA HIS A 56 12.41 -12.25 -7.49
C HIS A 56 13.30 -11.42 -8.44
N ALA A 57 13.31 -10.10 -8.31
CA ALA A 57 14.20 -9.25 -9.11
C ALA A 57 15.69 -9.50 -8.78
N LYS A 58 16.01 -9.79 -7.52
CA LYS A 58 17.37 -10.12 -7.07
C LYS A 58 17.83 -11.50 -7.54
N SER A 59 16.96 -12.51 -7.53
CA SER A 59 17.32 -13.85 -8.00
C SER A 59 17.63 -13.86 -9.50
N VAL A 60 16.87 -13.11 -10.31
CA VAL A 60 17.10 -12.98 -11.77
C VAL A 60 18.39 -12.23 -12.11
N GLN A 61 18.90 -11.37 -11.21
CA GLN A 61 20.15 -10.63 -11.43
C GLN A 61 21.41 -11.44 -11.04
N GLN A 62 21.29 -12.50 -10.24
CA GLN A 62 22.43 -13.34 -9.85
C GLN A 62 22.76 -14.45 -10.86
N GLU A 63 21.90 -14.66 -11.87
CA GLU A 63 22.07 -15.65 -12.94
C GLU A 63 22.59 -15.05 -14.26
N LYS A 64 22.98 -13.77 -14.27
CA LYS A 64 23.63 -13.08 -15.42
C LYS A 64 25.08 -12.72 -15.12
#